data_AF-A0A2T4DAE0-F1
#
_entry.id   AF-A0A2T4DAE0-F1
#
_cell.length_a   1.000
_cell.length_b   1.000
_cell.length_c   1.000
_cell.angle_alpha   90.00
_cell.angle_beta   90.00
_cell.angle_gamma   90.00
#
_symmetry.space_group_name_H-M   'P 1'
#
loop_
_entity.id
_entity.type
_entity.pdbx_description
1 polymer ?
#
loop_
_entity_poly.entity_id
_entity_poly.type
_entity_poly.pdbx_seq_one_letter_code
_entity_poly.pdbx_strand_id
1 'polypeptide(L)'
;FEVGPEVREAFIRHDPEAAQAFNDEGARPGHFMADIYALATLRLNHLGVSVVTGGGLCTVQDSDLFFSYRRDGRTGRMATLIWLTG
;
A
#
# COMPACT_ATOMS: atom_id res chain seq x y z
N PHE A 1 -2.70 2.28 -6.04
CA PHE A 1 -3.32 0.94 -5.99
C PHE A 1 -4.83 1.10 -5.97
N GLU A 2 -5.53 0.74 -7.05
CA GLU A 2 -6.96 1.04 -7.16
C GLU A 2 -7.81 0.20 -6.19
N VAL A 3 -8.70 0.88 -5.45
CA VAL A 3 -9.61 0.33 -4.44
C VAL A 3 -10.99 0.99 -4.51
N GLY A 4 -12.02 0.34 -3.98
CA GLY A 4 -13.35 0.91 -3.86
C GLY A 4 -13.51 1.89 -2.68
N PRO A 5 -14.65 2.61 -2.61
CA PRO A 5 -14.94 3.57 -1.55
C PRO A 5 -14.94 2.93 -0.15
N GLU A 6 -15.35 1.67 -0.04
CA GLU A 6 -15.40 0.94 1.22
C GLU A 6 -14.02 0.80 1.89
N VAL A 7 -12.96 0.66 1.09
CA VAL A 7 -11.58 0.59 1.60
C VAL A 7 -11.16 1.96 2.11
N ARG A 8 -11.38 3.03 1.32
CA ARG A 8 -11.05 4.40 1.72
C ARG A 8 -11.75 4.79 3.01
N GLU A 9 -13.06 4.52 3.10
CA GLU A 9 -13.86 4.80 4.29
C GLU A 9 -13.37 4.04 5.53
N ALA A 10 -12.96 2.78 5.38
CA ALA A 10 -12.42 1.99 6.49
C ALA A 10 -11.13 2.60 7.05
N PHE A 11 -10.25 3.13 6.19
CA PHE A 11 -9.03 3.82 6.64
C PHE A 11 -9.34 5.15 7.33
N ILE A 12 -10.18 6.00 6.70
CA ILE A 12 -10.52 7.33 7.24
C ILE A 12 -11.27 7.24 8.57
N ARG A 13 -12.14 6.22 8.74
CA ARG A 13 -12.84 5.99 10.01
C ARG A 13 -11.89 5.70 11.16
N HIS A 14 -10.77 5.05 10.87
CA HIS A 14 -9.76 4.73 11.88
C HIS A 14 -8.83 5.92 12.15
N ASP A 15 -8.42 6.60 11.08
CA ASP A 15 -7.51 7.74 11.12
C ASP A 15 -7.92 8.73 10.02
N PRO A 16 -8.49 9.91 10.37
CA PRO A 16 -8.91 10.90 9.38
C PRO A 16 -7.78 11.39 8.47
N GLU A 17 -6.52 11.41 8.94
CA GLU A 17 -5.38 11.82 8.12
C GLU A 17 -5.11 10.85 6.97
N ALA A 18 -5.60 9.61 7.06
CA ALA A 18 -5.46 8.61 6.00
C ALA A 18 -6.10 9.05 4.69
N ALA A 19 -7.03 10.02 4.71
CA ALA A 19 -7.64 10.60 3.53
C ALA A 19 -6.59 11.12 2.52
N GLN A 20 -5.44 11.62 2.98
CA GLN A 20 -4.38 12.14 2.13
C GLN A 20 -3.68 11.07 1.27
N ALA A 21 -3.81 9.79 1.65
CA ALA A 21 -3.21 8.67 0.95
C ALA A 21 -4.14 8.06 -0.12
N PHE A 22 -5.25 8.72 -0.44
CA PHE A 22 -6.16 8.31 -1.51
C PHE A 22 -6.32 9.46 -2.50
N ASN A 23 -6.15 9.16 -3.79
CA ASN A 23 -6.49 10.08 -4.88
C ASN A 23 -7.76 9.63 -5.61
N ASP A 24 -8.45 10.58 -6.25
CA ASP A 24 -9.69 10.33 -7.01
C ASP A 24 -9.42 9.86 -8.45
N GLU A 25 -8.17 9.53 -8.79
CA GLU A 25 -7.74 9.13 -10.13
C GLU A 25 -7.91 7.62 -10.39
N GLY A 26 -8.90 7.00 -9.73
CA GLY A 26 -9.28 5.62 -10.04
C GLY A 26 -9.76 5.50 -11.49
N ALA A 27 -9.34 4.46 -12.20
CA ALA A 27 -9.77 4.19 -13.57
C ALA A 27 -11.27 3.84 -13.64
N ARG A 28 -11.82 3.29 -12.55
CA ARG A 28 -13.24 2.96 -12.41
C ARG A 28 -13.98 4.09 -11.68
N PRO A 29 -15.19 4.48 -12.14
CA PRO A 29 -16.01 5.46 -11.44
C PRO A 29 -16.19 5.12 -9.95
N GLY A 30 -16.01 6.13 -9.09
CA GLY A 30 -16.13 5.98 -7.64
C GLY A 30 -15.01 5.19 -6.96
N HIS A 31 -13.95 4.81 -7.68
CA HIS A 31 -12.76 4.18 -7.11
C HIS A 31 -11.65 5.20 -6.89
N PHE A 32 -10.71 4.83 -6.03
CA PHE A 32 -9.60 5.67 -5.61
C PHE A 32 -8.28 4.94 -5.86
N MET A 33 -7.20 5.67 -6.17
CA MET A 33 -5.86 5.09 -6.02
C MET A 33 -5.38 5.31 -4.59
N ALA A 34 -5.22 4.19 -3.87
CA ALA A 34 -4.58 4.18 -2.58
C ALA A 34 -3.06 4.14 -2.72
N ASP A 35 -2.37 4.99 -1.97
CA ASP A 35 -0.94 4.87 -1.67
C ASP A 35 -0.78 4.02 -0.39
N ILE A 36 -0.45 2.75 -0.59
CA ILE A 36 -0.29 1.81 0.53
C ILE A 36 0.92 2.13 1.41
N TYR A 37 1.95 2.79 0.85
CA TYR A 37 3.15 3.16 1.60
C TYR A 37 2.89 4.36 2.50
N ALA A 38 2.16 5.37 1.99
CA ALA A 38 1.70 6.49 2.81
C ALA A 38 0.81 6.03 3.98
N LEU A 39 -0.14 5.11 3.72
CA LEU A 39 -1.00 4.54 4.77
C LEU A 39 -0.22 3.80 5.85
N ALA A 40 0.77 3.00 5.46
CA ALA A 40 1.62 2.28 6.41
C ALA A 40 2.49 3.25 7.23
N THR A 41 3.10 4.23 6.57
CA THR A 41 3.93 5.26 7.20
C THR A 41 3.14 6.07 8.22
N LEU A 42 1.93 6.50 7.86
CA LEU A 42 1.04 7.24 8.76
C LEU A 42 0.74 6.45 10.03
N ARG A 43 0.40 5.17 9.89
CA ARG A 43 0.13 4.29 11.05
C ARG A 43 1.37 4.05 11.92
N LEU A 44 2.53 3.87 11.31
CA LEU A 44 3.79 3.68 12.02
C LEU A 44 4.17 4.96 12.80
N ASN A 45 4.02 6.13 12.20
CA ASN A 45 4.29 7.41 12.83
C ASN A 45 3.38 7.64 14.05
N HIS A 46 2.10 7.29 13.97
CA HIS A 46 1.17 7.35 15.12
C HIS A 46 1.58 6.45 16.29
N LEU A 47 2.36 5.40 16.03
CA LEU A 47 2.93 4.52 17.05
C LEU A 47 4.32 4.99 17.53
N GLY A 48 4.79 6.15 17.08
CA GLY A 48 6.09 6.71 17.45
C GLY A 48 7.27 6.15 16.65
N VAL A 49 7.04 5.35 15.61
CA VAL A 49 8.10 4.90 14.70
C VAL A 49 8.45 6.03 13.75
N SER A 50 9.58 6.71 14.00
CA SER A 50 9.98 7.91 13.25
C SER A 50 10.83 7.63 12.01
N VAL A 51 11.41 6.44 11.90
CA VAL A 51 12.29 6.05 10.78
C VAL A 51 11.60 4.97 9.95
N VAL A 52 10.90 5.40 8.90
CA VAL A 52 10.26 4.53 7.91
C VAL A 52 10.97 4.74 6.57
N THR A 53 11.48 3.65 5.99
CA THR A 53 12.27 3.70 4.74
C THR A 53 11.79 2.63 3.75
N GLY A 54 12.21 2.77 2.49
CA GLY A 54 11.71 1.95 1.39
C GLY A 54 10.43 2.52 0.78
N GLY A 55 9.57 1.67 0.23
CA GLY A 55 8.28 2.09 -0.34
C GLY A 55 8.33 2.72 -1.74
N GLY A 56 9.42 2.51 -2.48
CA GLY A 56 9.59 3.03 -3.84
C GLY A 56 9.35 2.00 -4.96
N LEU A 57 8.86 0.80 -4.64
CA LEU A 57 8.73 -0.31 -5.60
C LEU A 57 7.27 -0.61 -5.89
N CYS A 58 6.96 -1.12 -7.08
CA CYS A 58 5.59 -1.43 -7.47
C CYS A 58 5.50 -2.83 -8.07
N THR A 59 4.95 -3.78 -7.32
CA THR A 59 4.85 -5.18 -7.77
C THR A 59 4.06 -5.36 -9.06
N VAL A 60 3.11 -4.46 -9.37
CA VAL A 60 2.35 -4.47 -10.63
C VAL A 60 3.22 -4.03 -11.80
N GLN A 61 3.96 -2.92 -11.66
CA GLN A 61 4.74 -2.30 -12.75
C GLN A 61 6.09 -2.99 -12.96
N ASP A 62 6.74 -3.42 -11.89
CA ASP A 62 8.07 -4.03 -11.91
C ASP A 62 7.97 -5.55 -12.16
N SER A 63 7.45 -5.94 -13.32
CA SER A 63 7.10 -7.34 -13.64
C SER A 63 8.28 -8.30 -13.70
N ASP A 64 9.47 -7.80 -14.01
CA ASP A 64 10.68 -8.62 -14.12
C ASP A 64 11.23 -9.02 -12.74
N LEU A 65 10.78 -8.34 -11.69
CA LEU A 65 11.28 -8.50 -10.31
C LEU A 65 10.25 -9.14 -9.37
N PHE A 66 8.96 -8.98 -9.64
CA PHE A 66 7.91 -9.36 -8.69
C PHE A 66 6.75 -10.14 -9.31
N PHE A 67 6.27 -11.14 -8.58
CA PHE A 67 4.92 -11.66 -8.77
C PHE A 67 3.90 -10.60 -8.33
N SER A 68 2.78 -10.50 -9.04
CA SER A 68 1.68 -9.62 -8.64
C SER A 68 0.33 -10.27 -8.86
N TYR A 69 -0.40 -10.52 -7.77
CA TYR A 69 -1.76 -11.05 -7.85
C TYR A 69 -2.70 -10.10 -8.62
N ARG A 70 -2.51 -8.79 -8.47
CA ARG A 70 -3.34 -7.79 -9.16
C ARG A 70 -3.15 -7.85 -10.68
N ARG A 71 -1.95 -8.19 -11.14
CA ARG A 71 -1.63 -8.33 -12.58
C ARG A 71 -1.96 -9.72 -13.12
N ASP A 72 -1.54 -10.77 -12.40
CA ASP A 72 -1.45 -12.13 -12.94
C ASP A 72 -2.53 -13.08 -12.38
N GLY A 73 -3.27 -12.67 -11.34
CA GLY A 73 -4.18 -13.55 -10.62
C GLY A 73 -3.44 -14.71 -9.94
N ARG A 74 -3.58 -15.93 -10.45
CA ARG A 74 -2.92 -17.11 -9.88
C ARG A 74 -1.42 -17.12 -10.24
N THR A 75 -0.60 -16.61 -9.32
CA THR A 75 0.86 -16.47 -9.50
C THR A 75 1.65 -16.96 -8.27
N GLY A 76 2.98 -16.85 -8.30
CA GLY A 76 3.88 -17.15 -7.18
C GLY A 76 3.79 -16.18 -6.01
N ARG A 77 4.67 -16.32 -5.02
CA ARG A 77 4.76 -15.43 -3.84
C ARG A 77 6.21 -15.11 -3.52
N MET A 78 6.48 -13.87 -3.14
CA MET A 78 7.76 -13.44 -2.59
C MET A 78 7.73 -13.55 -1.06
N ALA A 79 8.90 -13.46 -0.44
CA ALA A 79 9.06 -13.37 1.01
C ALA A 79 9.98 -12.19 1.37
N THR A 80 9.69 -11.54 2.49
CA THR A 80 10.57 -10.54 3.12
C THR A 80 11.12 -11.16 4.40
N LEU A 81 12.45 -11.16 4.56
CA LEU A 81 13.12 -11.79 5.70
C LEU A 81 13.99 -10.77 6.45
N ILE A 82 14.04 -10.89 7.76
CA ILE A 82 14.92 -10.11 8.64
C ILE A 82 15.44 -11.03 9.75
N TRP A 83 16.72 -10.90 10.10
CA TRP A 83 17.34 -11.65 11.20
C TRP A 83 18.45 -10.82 11.86
N LEU A 84 18.77 -11.15 13.10
CA LEU A 84 19.94 -10.61 13.79
C LEU A 84 21.16 -11.47 13.46
N THR A 85 22.28 -10.84 13.14
CA THR A 85 23.58 -11.49 13.05
C THR A 85 24.39 -11.15 14.29
N GLY A 86 25.00 -12.16 14.91
CA GLY A 86 25.96 -11.99 16.00
C GLY A 86 27.34 -11.55 15.51
#